data_AF-A0A8K0CQX6-F1
#
_entry.id   AF-A0A8K0CQX6-F1
#
_cell.length_a   1.000
_cell.length_b   1.000
_cell.length_c   1.000
_cell.angle_alpha   90.00
_cell.angle_beta   90.00
_cell.angle_gamma   90.00
#
_symmetry.space_group_name_H-M   'P 1'
#
loop_
_entity.id
_entity.type
_entity.pdbx_description
1 polymer ?
#
loop_
_entity_poly.entity_id
_entity_poly.type
_entity_poly.pdbx_seq_one_letter_code
_entity_poly.pdbx_strand_id
1 'polypeptide(L)'
;VLVQAYRFASNEYRLFDFCAAMITNDFGLRGLTKCGNLTLCPFKKGKRVVCNFTPDGNRFPPLIPAGSYKVDSVICKGEAEVLALELYAKISYPLV
;
A
#
# COMPACT_ATOMS: atom_id res chain seq x y z
N VAL A 1 -1.63 13.53 -1.85
CA VAL A 1 -0.65 13.11 -0.83
C VAL A 1 0.21 12.09 -1.53
N LEU A 2 1.38 12.55 -1.96
CA LEU A 2 2.46 11.82 -2.59
C LEU A 2 3.52 11.79 -1.48
N VAL A 3 4.13 10.68 -1.06
CA VAL A 3 4.63 9.55 -1.81
C VAL A 3 4.98 8.41 -0.82
N GLN A 4 4.76 7.13 -1.18
CA GLN A 4 5.25 5.94 -0.48
C GLN A 4 6.55 5.46 -1.13
N ALA A 5 7.56 5.10 -0.33
CA ALA A 5 8.74 4.40 -0.82
C ALA A 5 8.55 2.89 -0.65
N TYR A 6 8.69 2.09 -1.71
CA TYR A 6 8.71 0.63 -1.61
C TYR A 6 10.10 0.10 -1.92
N ARG A 7 10.68 -0.72 -1.03
CA ARG A 7 11.87 -1.51 -1.32
C ARG A 7 11.46 -2.79 -2.06
N PHE A 8 11.40 -2.75 -3.39
CA PHE A 8 11.28 -3.96 -4.21
C PHE A 8 12.66 -4.61 -4.40
N ALA A 9 12.68 -5.83 -4.96
CA ALA A 9 13.86 -6.69 -5.15
C ALA A 9 15.08 -6.03 -5.83
N SER A 10 14.96 -4.81 -6.37
CA SER A 10 16.02 -4.02 -6.99
C SER A 10 16.86 -3.17 -6.02
N ASN A 11 16.60 -3.19 -4.70
CA ASN A 11 17.23 -2.28 -3.71
C ASN A 11 16.96 -0.77 -3.97
N GLU A 12 15.97 -0.43 -4.80
CA GLU A 12 15.62 0.95 -5.11
C GLU A 12 14.37 1.40 -4.33
N TYR A 13 14.37 2.65 -3.86
CA TYR A 13 13.19 3.30 -3.31
C TYR A 13 12.33 3.84 -4.45
N ARG A 14 11.10 3.36 -4.57
CA ARG A 14 10.15 3.86 -5.58
C ARG A 14 9.05 4.69 -4.96
N LEU A 15 8.85 5.86 -5.54
CA LEU A 15 7.78 6.78 -5.22
C LEU A 15 6.41 6.21 -5.65
N PHE A 16 5.47 6.07 -4.74
CA PHE A 16 4.09 5.64 -4.99
C PHE A 16 3.05 6.62 -4.44
N ASP A 17 2.16 7.09 -5.31
CA ASP A 17 1.07 7.97 -4.90
C ASP A 17 -0.11 7.17 -4.35
N PHE A 18 -0.18 7.02 -3.02
CA PHE A 18 -1.29 6.31 -2.39
C PHE A 18 -2.65 6.95 -2.67
N CYS A 19 -2.73 8.28 -2.81
CA CYS A 19 -3.99 8.95 -3.10
C CYS A 19 -4.45 8.70 -4.54
N ALA A 20 -3.55 8.81 -5.51
CA ALA A 20 -3.87 8.50 -6.90
C ALA A 20 -4.28 7.03 -7.03
N ALA A 21 -3.50 6.12 -6.43
CA ALA A 21 -3.77 4.68 -6.46
C ALA A 21 -5.13 4.28 -5.86
N MET A 22 -5.60 4.97 -4.81
CA MET A 22 -6.96 4.76 -4.28
C MET A 22 -8.05 5.24 -5.25
N ILE A 23 -7.81 6.31 -5.99
CA ILE A 23 -8.76 6.86 -6.98
C ILE A 23 -8.82 5.95 -8.21
N THR A 24 -7.67 5.52 -8.73
CA THR A 24 -7.57 4.60 -9.87
C THR A 24 -7.88 3.15 -9.50
N ASN A 25 -7.97 2.85 -8.20
CA ASN A 25 -8.21 1.52 -7.64
C ASN A 25 -7.12 0.50 -8.04
N ASP A 26 -5.87 0.95 -8.01
CA ASP A 26 -4.69 0.11 -8.19
C ASP A 26 -4.64 -0.91 -7.05
N PHE A 27 -4.24 -2.15 -7.35
CA PHE A 27 -4.15 -3.26 -6.38
C PHE A 27 -5.44 -3.52 -5.57
N GLY A 28 -6.59 -2.98 -6.00
CA GLY A 28 -7.85 -3.07 -5.27
C GLY A 28 -7.95 -2.15 -4.05
N LEU A 29 -7.12 -1.11 -3.94
CA LEU A 29 -7.04 -0.24 -2.77
C LEU A 29 -8.34 0.52 -2.45
N ARG A 30 -9.26 0.70 -3.41
CA ARG A 30 -10.59 1.25 -3.13
C ARG A 30 -11.42 0.33 -2.24
N GLY A 31 -11.05 -0.96 -2.15
CA GLY A 31 -11.62 -1.90 -1.18
C GLY A 31 -11.42 -1.46 0.27
N LEU A 32 -10.34 -0.72 0.57
CA LEU A 32 -10.02 -0.24 1.93
C LEU A 32 -11.07 0.74 2.47
N THR A 33 -11.82 1.43 1.61
CA THR A 33 -12.88 2.35 2.03
C THR A 33 -14.24 1.67 2.20
N LYS A 34 -14.36 0.36 1.90
CA LYS A 34 -15.65 -0.35 2.01
C LYS A 34 -16.06 -0.61 3.45
N CYS A 35 -15.13 -0.59 4.39
CA CYS A 35 -15.37 -0.90 5.80
C CYS A 35 -14.61 0.07 6.70
N GLY A 36 -15.25 0.48 7.80
CA GLY A 36 -14.71 1.48 8.72
C GLY A 36 -15.07 2.91 8.30
N ASN A 37 -14.21 3.87 8.66
CA ASN A 37 -14.43 5.30 8.41
C ASN A 37 -13.29 5.94 7.59
N LEU A 38 -12.55 5.10 6.84
CA LEU A 38 -11.55 5.57 5.88
C LEU A 38 -12.26 6.12 4.63
N THR A 39 -12.00 7.38 4.31
CA THR A 39 -12.50 8.02 3.08
C THR A 39 -11.38 8.13 2.06
N LEU A 40 -11.74 8.40 0.79
CA LEU A 40 -10.77 8.82 -0.21
C LEU A 40 -10.06 10.11 0.23
N CYS A 41 -8.85 10.33 -0.30
CA CYS A 41 -8.10 11.56 -0.06
C CYS A 41 -8.92 12.80 -0.46
N PRO A 42 -8.74 13.95 0.23
CA PRO A 42 -7.80 14.18 1.34
C PRO A 42 -8.29 13.63 2.69
N PHE A 43 -7.37 13.06 3.48
CA PHE A 43 -7.69 12.56 4.82
C PHE A 43 -7.80 13.71 5.83
N LYS A 44 -8.98 13.87 6.43
CA LYS A 44 -9.16 14.78 7.58
C LYS A 44 -8.46 14.20 8.82
N LYS A 45 -7.95 15.06 9.72
CA LYS A 45 -7.40 14.64 11.02
C LYS A 45 -8.48 13.90 11.83
N GLY A 46 -8.08 12.85 12.54
CA GLY A 46 -8.97 12.06 13.40
C GLY A 46 -8.66 10.57 13.36
N LYS A 47 -9.30 9.80 14.24
CA LYS A 47 -9.15 8.34 14.27
C LYS A 47 -9.75 7.71 13.02
N ARG A 48 -8.96 6.87 12.35
CA ARG A 48 -9.39 6.10 11.18
C ARG A 48 -9.36 4.61 11.51
N VAL A 49 -10.34 3.89 11.01
CA VAL A 49 -10.49 2.45 11.12
C VAL A 49 -10.57 1.89 9.71
N VAL A 50 -9.70 0.92 9.44
CA VAL A 50 -9.67 0.13 8.22
C VAL A 50 -9.89 -1.31 8.66
N CYS A 51 -10.98 -1.95 8.24
CA CYS A 51 -11.28 -3.30 8.74
C CYS A 51 -10.61 -4.40 7.92
N ASN A 52 -10.30 -4.14 6.64
CA ASN A 52 -9.60 -5.10 5.79
C ASN A 52 -8.49 -4.39 5.04
N PHE A 53 -7.24 -4.80 5.32
CA PHE A 53 -6.03 -4.31 4.65
C PHE A 53 -5.47 -5.35 3.67
N THR A 54 -6.33 -6.20 3.11
CA THR A 54 -5.92 -7.20 2.12
C THR A 54 -6.13 -6.63 0.72
N PRO A 55 -5.06 -6.43 -0.07
CA PRO A 55 -5.19 -6.04 -1.47
C PRO A 55 -5.86 -7.13 -2.31
N ASP A 56 -6.39 -6.75 -3.48
CA ASP A 56 -6.92 -7.71 -4.45
C ASP A 56 -5.77 -8.38 -5.20
N GLY A 57 -5.50 -9.65 -4.89
CA GLY A 57 -4.44 -10.44 -5.52
C GLY A 57 -4.58 -10.57 -7.04
N ASN A 58 -5.79 -10.44 -7.60
CA ASN A 58 -6.00 -10.45 -9.05
C ASN A 58 -5.58 -9.15 -9.74
N ARG A 59 -5.37 -8.08 -8.97
CA ARG A 59 -4.89 -6.77 -9.43
C ARG A 59 -3.41 -6.56 -9.14
N PHE A 60 -2.73 -7.57 -8.60
CA PHE A 60 -1.30 -7.55 -8.38
C PHE A 60 -0.54 -7.83 -9.69
N PRO A 61 0.68 -7.30 -9.86
CA PRO A 61 1.49 -7.57 -11.03
C PRO A 61 1.77 -9.08 -11.13
N PRO A 62 1.68 -9.70 -12.32
CA PRO A 62 1.71 -11.16 -12.48
C PRO A 62 3.07 -11.83 -12.20
N LEU A 63 4.08 -11.09 -11.74
CA LEU A 63 5.48 -11.51 -11.71
C LEU A 63 6.19 -11.15 -10.40
N ILE A 64 5.51 -11.25 -9.25
CA ILE A 64 6.23 -11.15 -7.97
C ILE A 64 6.72 -12.55 -7.59
N PRO A 65 8.03 -12.81 -7.52
CA PRO A 65 8.51 -14.13 -7.14
C PRO A 65 7.93 -14.60 -5.80
N ALA A 66 7.74 -15.90 -5.64
CA ALA A 66 7.44 -16.44 -4.34
C ALA A 66 8.64 -16.21 -3.41
N GLY A 67 8.38 -15.79 -2.16
CA GLY A 67 9.46 -15.47 -1.23
C GLY A 67 9.02 -14.65 -0.03
N SER A 68 9.99 -14.33 0.82
CA SER A 68 9.82 -13.42 1.94
C SER A 68 10.38 -12.05 1.57
N TYR A 69 9.60 -11.01 1.88
CA TYR A 69 9.86 -9.63 1.52
C TYR A 69 9.82 -8.76 2.77
N LYS A 70 10.80 -7.87 2.89
CA LYS A 70 10.79 -6.76 3.84
C LYS A 70 10.53 -5.47 3.05
N VAL A 71 9.48 -4.77 3.41
CA VAL A 71 9.06 -3.51 2.80
C VAL A 71 9.24 -2.40 3.82
N ASP A 72 10.27 -1.59 3.59
CA ASP A 72 10.49 -0.34 4.32
C ASP A 72 9.75 0.76 3.58
N SER A 73 8.83 1.44 4.26
CA SER A 73 8.03 2.50 3.65
C SER A 73 7.92 3.72 4.55
N VAL A 74 8.05 4.89 3.93
CA VAL A 74 7.85 6.19 4.58
C VAL A 74 6.67 6.86 3.90
N ILE A 75 5.72 7.33 4.71
CA ILE A 75 4.52 8.03 4.27
C ILE A 75 4.74 9.51 4.55
N CYS A 76 4.74 10.30 3.48
CA CYS A 76 4.94 11.75 3.56
C CYS A 76 3.67 12.53 3.20
N LYS A 77 3.56 13.74 3.73
CA LYS A 77 2.62 14.78 3.29
C LYS A 77 3.43 15.95 2.75
N GLY A 78 3.68 15.94 1.43
CA GLY A 78 4.67 16.85 0.84
C GLY A 78 6.07 16.39 1.23
N GLU A 79 6.90 17.31 1.72
CA GLU A 79 8.27 16.99 2.19
C GLU A 79 8.31 16.52 3.65
N ALA A 80 7.18 16.62 4.38
CA ALA A 80 7.13 16.21 5.77
C ALA A 80 6.81 14.71 5.91
N GLU A 81 7.68 13.99 6.61
CA GLU A 81 7.42 12.62 7.05
C GLU A 81 6.28 12.59 8.09
N VAL A 82 5.31 11.71 7.88
CA VAL A 82 4.16 11.53 8.77
C VAL A 82 4.25 10.20 9.52
N LEU A 83 4.74 9.15 8.85
CA LEU A 83 4.77 7.80 9.39
C LEU A 83 5.79 6.94 8.64
N ALA A 84 6.66 6.25 9.37
CA ALA A 84 7.48 5.17 8.84
C ALA A 84 6.89 3.82 9.23
N LEU A 85 6.85 2.88 8.29
CA LEU A 85 6.33 1.53 8.45
C LEU A 85 7.35 0.52 7.92
N GLU A 86 7.57 -0.52 8.72
CA GLU A 86 8.32 -1.71 8.33
C GLU A 86 7.35 -2.90 8.25
N LEU A 87 7.18 -3.47 7.05
CA LEU A 87 6.24 -4.55 6.79
C LEU A 87 6.99 -5.80 6.32
N TYR A 88 6.62 -6.95 6.88
CA TYR A 88 7.11 -8.25 6.43
C TYR A 88 5.98 -9.00 5.73
N ALA A 89 6.22 -9.41 4.49
CA ALA A 89 5.25 -10.11 3.66
C ALA A 89 5.85 -11.42 3.14
N LYS A 90 5.03 -12.48 3.10
CA LYS A 90 5.38 -13.73 2.43
C LYS A 90 4.45 -13.90 1.23
N ILE A 91 5.02 -14.04 0.04
CA ILE A 91 4.29 -14.30 -1.19
C ILE A 91 4.41 -15.78 -1.50
N SER A 92 3.27 -16.44 -1.63
CA SER A 92 3.16 -17.85 -1.99
C SER A 92 2.01 -18.02 -2.98
N TYR A 93 2.24 -18.85 -3.99
CA TYR A 93 1.21 -19.24 -4.94
C TYR A 93 0.61 -20.58 -4.51
N PRO A 94 -0.72 -20.78 -4.63
CA PRO A 94 -1.30 -22.09 -4.45
C PRO A 94 -0.65 -23.05 -5.45
N LEU A 95 -0.20 -24.21 -4.96
CA LEU A 95 0.23 -25.30 -5.82
C LEU A 95 -1.03 -25.79 -6.55
N VAL A 96 -1.04 -25.65 -7.88
CA VAL A 96 -2.08 -26.21 -8.75
C VAL A 96 -1.87 -27.70 -8.88
#